data_AF-A0A6I6D178-F1
#
_entry.id   AF-A0A6I6D178-F1
#
_cell.length_a   1.000
_cell.length_b   1.000
_cell.length_c   1.000
_cell.angle_alpha   90.00
_cell.angle_beta   90.00
_cell.angle_gamma   90.00
#
_symmetry.space_group_name_H-M   'P 1'
#
loop_
_entity.id
_entity.type
_entity.pdbx_description
1 polymer ?
#
loop_
_entity_poly.entity_id
_entity_poly.type
_entity_poly.pdbx_seq_one_letter_code
_entity_poly.pdbx_strand_id
1 'polypeptide(L)'
;MTDGYRDWHHPDGGLPEQAPEGLVDIYTAPWLVQRAGETAVATNDGSSAWVVGVTIAVVALLALAGWWAWRHRAALRLWAILRRLERRASAEMDAGARRELLDELVAAIGAWQHGGRAPWRDRLAEPWAAWVREIDHGRFGGADEPRETLVERLRTMRREVWRGQAT
;
A
#
# COMPACT_ATOMS: atom_id res chain seq x y z
N MET A 1 -41.33 -34.56 14.79
CA MET A 1 -42.17 -35.14 15.85
C MET A 1 -41.31 -35.28 17.07
N THR A 2 -41.82 -34.73 18.16
CA THR A 2 -41.31 -34.71 19.53
C THR A 2 -41.09 -36.10 20.11
N ASP A 3 -40.27 -36.10 21.17
CA ASP A 3 -40.24 -37.01 22.32
C ASP A 3 -39.55 -38.37 22.23
N GLY A 4 -38.67 -38.55 23.22
CA GLY A 4 -38.14 -39.85 23.62
C GLY A 4 -36.94 -39.75 24.56
N TYR A 5 -36.95 -38.88 25.57
CA TYR A 5 -36.04 -39.03 26.72
C TYR A 5 -36.38 -40.36 27.39
N ARG A 6 -35.47 -41.33 27.32
CA ARG A 6 -35.67 -42.66 27.91
C ARG A 6 -34.98 -42.67 29.26
N ASP A 7 -35.78 -42.48 30.30
CA ASP A 7 -35.38 -42.63 31.70
C ASP A 7 -34.81 -44.03 31.92
N TRP A 8 -33.53 -44.09 32.28
CA TRP A 8 -32.95 -45.28 32.87
C TRP A 8 -33.26 -45.24 34.35
N HIS A 9 -34.24 -46.05 34.74
CA HIS A 9 -34.59 -46.48 36.09
C HIS A 9 -33.63 -46.00 37.21
N HIS A 10 -34.04 -44.96 37.92
CA HIS A 10 -33.71 -44.86 39.34
C HIS A 10 -34.68 -45.76 40.11
N PRO A 11 -34.22 -46.66 40.98
CA PRO A 11 -35.10 -47.24 41.99
C PRO A 11 -35.55 -46.14 42.95
N ASP A 12 -36.85 -46.13 43.23
CA ASP A 12 -37.52 -45.15 44.08
C ASP A 12 -36.97 -45.17 45.52
N GLY A 13 -36.56 -44.00 46.03
CA GLY A 13 -36.52 -43.74 47.48
C GLY A 13 -35.17 -43.72 48.20
N GLY A 14 -34.06 -43.34 47.56
CA GLY A 14 -32.78 -43.11 48.25
C GLY A 14 -32.44 -41.62 48.38
N LEU A 15 -32.19 -41.13 49.60
CA LEU A 15 -31.63 -39.79 49.83
C LEU A 15 -30.22 -39.68 49.18
N PRO A 16 -29.82 -38.49 48.68
CA PRO A 16 -28.58 -38.29 47.91
C PRO A 16 -27.26 -38.52 48.68
N GLU A 17 -27.32 -38.95 49.94
CA GLU A 17 -26.16 -39.16 50.81
C GLU A 17 -25.76 -40.64 50.97
N GLN A 18 -26.41 -41.56 50.25
CA GLN A 18 -26.09 -43.01 50.30
C GLN A 18 -25.38 -43.53 49.05
N ALA A 19 -24.52 -42.73 48.43
CA ALA A 19 -23.53 -43.28 47.52
C ALA A 19 -22.45 -44.01 48.36
N PRO A 20 -22.15 -45.30 48.12
CA PRO A 20 -21.03 -45.95 48.79
C PRO A 20 -19.74 -45.18 48.47
N GLU A 21 -18.87 -44.98 49.46
CA GLU A 21 -17.59 -44.25 49.41
C GLU A 21 -16.53 -44.86 48.47
N GLY A 22 -16.96 -45.57 47.42
CA GLY A 22 -16.13 -46.30 46.48
C GLY A 22 -16.47 -46.06 45.00
N LEU A 23 -17.23 -45.01 44.65
CA LEU A 23 -17.28 -44.51 43.26
C LEU A 23 -16.14 -43.51 43.04
N VAL A 24 -14.93 -44.08 43.13
CA VAL A 24 -13.70 -43.54 42.56
C VAL A 24 -13.92 -43.33 41.08
N ASP A 25 -13.61 -42.13 40.60
CA ASP A 25 -13.33 -41.75 39.21
C ASP A 25 -13.33 -42.89 38.18
N ILE A 26 -14.47 -43.12 37.51
CA ILE A 26 -14.53 -43.96 36.30
C ILE A 26 -14.94 -43.09 35.11
N TYR A 27 -14.20 -42.01 34.84
CA TYR A 27 -14.13 -41.43 33.47
C TYR A 27 -12.76 -40.83 33.11
N THR A 28 -11.70 -41.14 33.85
CA THR A 28 -10.34 -40.78 33.41
C THR A 28 -9.72 -41.98 32.72
N ALA A 29 -10.05 -42.11 31.44
CA ALA A 29 -9.50 -43.15 30.58
C ALA A 29 -7.95 -43.14 30.63
N PRO A 30 -7.26 -44.28 30.79
CA PRO A 30 -5.79 -44.32 30.92
C PRO A 30 -5.04 -43.87 29.65
N TRP A 31 -5.74 -43.81 28.52
CA TRP A 31 -5.28 -43.25 27.24
C TRP A 31 -5.46 -41.72 27.15
N LEU A 32 -6.16 -41.11 28.12
CA LEU A 32 -6.27 -39.66 28.28
C LEU A 32 -5.22 -39.08 29.24
N VAL A 33 -4.67 -39.88 30.16
CA VAL A 33 -3.64 -39.42 31.13
C VAL A 33 -2.25 -39.29 30.49
N GLN A 34 -2.03 -39.88 29.31
CA GLN A 34 -0.78 -39.74 28.54
C GLN A 34 -0.77 -38.51 27.62
N ARG A 35 -1.50 -37.45 27.99
CA ARG A 35 -1.49 -36.15 27.28
C ARG A 35 -1.51 -34.95 28.22
N ALA A 36 -1.13 -35.14 29.48
CA ALA A 36 -0.93 -34.05 30.45
C ALA A 36 0.52 -33.91 30.90
N GLY A 37 1.43 -34.75 30.41
CA GLY A 37 2.87 -34.66 30.63
C GLY A 37 3.60 -34.72 29.30
N GLU A 38 4.32 -33.63 28.98
CA GLU A 38 5.40 -33.60 28.00
C GLU A 38 5.03 -33.86 26.53
N THR A 39 4.13 -33.03 25.97
CA THR A 39 4.65 -32.28 24.82
C THR A 39 5.50 -31.17 25.40
N ALA A 40 6.77 -31.47 25.67
CA ALA A 40 7.78 -30.45 25.44
C ALA A 40 7.60 -30.08 23.97
N VAL A 41 6.72 -29.11 23.70
CA VAL A 41 6.89 -28.24 22.55
C VAL A 41 8.32 -27.82 22.73
N ALA A 42 9.22 -28.38 21.90
CA ALA A 42 10.56 -27.87 21.80
C ALA A 42 10.32 -26.39 21.57
N THR A 43 10.53 -25.60 22.62
CA THR A 43 10.52 -24.16 22.56
C THR A 43 11.72 -23.89 21.71
N ASN A 44 11.48 -23.91 20.40
CA ASN A 44 12.31 -23.30 19.40
C ASN A 44 12.10 -21.79 19.61
N ASP A 45 12.40 -21.32 20.82
CA ASP A 45 12.21 -19.96 21.31
C ASP A 45 13.15 -19.02 20.54
N GLY A 46 14.21 -19.56 19.93
CA GLY A 46 15.05 -18.83 18.99
C GLY A 46 14.47 -18.71 17.58
N SER A 47 13.85 -19.76 17.03
CA SER A 47 13.44 -19.78 15.60
C SER A 47 12.07 -19.14 15.36
N SER A 48 11.11 -19.38 16.26
CA SER A 48 9.76 -18.78 16.17
C SER A 48 9.78 -17.29 16.47
N ALA A 49 10.55 -16.84 17.47
CA ALA A 49 10.72 -15.43 17.79
C ALA A 49 11.42 -14.66 16.65
N TRP A 50 12.38 -15.28 15.96
CA TRP A 50 13.01 -14.68 14.78
C TRP A 50 12.03 -14.57 13.61
N VAL A 51 11.21 -15.59 13.33
CA VAL A 51 10.17 -15.52 12.29
C VAL A 51 9.14 -14.44 12.62
N VAL A 52 8.71 -14.32 13.88
CA VAL A 52 7.78 -13.25 14.32
C VAL A 52 8.45 -11.88 14.17
N GLY A 53 9.72 -11.75 14.57
CA GLY A 53 10.49 -10.51 14.41
C GLY A 53 10.65 -10.10 12.95
N VAL A 54 11.00 -11.03 12.05
CA VAL A 54 11.06 -10.80 10.59
C VAL A 54 9.70 -10.43 10.04
N THR A 55 8.63 -11.10 10.48
CA THR A 55 7.26 -10.81 10.02
C THR A 55 6.84 -9.39 10.41
N ILE A 56 7.07 -9.00 11.67
CA ILE A 56 6.79 -7.65 12.16
C ILE A 56 7.62 -6.62 11.39
N ALA A 57 8.91 -6.89 11.15
CA ALA A 57 9.77 -6.02 10.37
C ALA A 57 9.27 -5.85 8.93
N VAL A 58 8.85 -6.92 8.26
CA VAL A 58 8.27 -6.87 6.90
C VAL A 58 6.97 -6.08 6.89
N VAL A 59 6.06 -6.33 7.83
CA VAL A 59 4.80 -5.58 7.93
C VAL A 59 5.06 -4.10 8.20
N ALA A 60 5.99 -3.77 9.09
CA ALA A 60 6.38 -2.39 9.37
C ALA A 60 7.00 -1.72 8.13
N LEU A 61 7.86 -2.43 7.38
CA LEU A 61 8.43 -1.94 6.12
C LEU A 61 7.35 -1.70 5.06
N LEU A 62 6.38 -2.60 4.93
CA LEU A 62 5.27 -2.44 4.00
C LEU A 62 4.36 -1.28 4.41
N ALA A 63 4.09 -1.11 5.71
CA ALA A 63 3.31 0.01 6.23
C ALA A 63 4.05 1.35 6.00
N LEU A 64 5.36 1.39 6.25
CA LEU A 64 6.19 2.56 6.01
C LEU A 64 6.26 2.89 4.51
N ALA A 65 6.45 1.88 3.66
CA ALA A 65 6.45 2.04 2.21
C ALA A 65 5.09 2.50 1.68
N GLY A 66 3.99 1.94 2.22
CA GLY A 66 2.62 2.35 1.89
C GLY A 66 2.33 3.80 2.31
N TRP A 67 2.73 4.18 3.52
CA TRP A 67 2.62 5.56 4.01
C TRP A 67 3.45 6.53 3.18
N TRP A 68 4.69 6.16 2.86
CA TRP A 68 5.58 6.95 2.02
C TRP A 68 4.99 7.12 0.61
N ALA A 69 4.50 6.03 0.00
CA ALA A 69 3.86 6.06 -1.31
C ALA A 69 2.59 6.91 -1.30
N TRP A 70 1.79 6.86 -0.22
CA TRP A 70 0.62 7.71 -0.06
C TRP A 70 0.99 9.18 0.08
N ARG A 71 1.99 9.51 0.90
CA ARG A 71 2.48 10.88 1.09
C ARG A 71 3.05 11.46 -0.19
N HIS A 72 3.79 10.66 -0.96
CA HIS A 72 4.39 11.07 -2.23
C HIS A 72 3.52 10.74 -3.46
N ARG A 73 2.26 10.32 -3.28
CA ARG A 73 1.38 9.86 -4.38
C ARG A 73 1.26 10.85 -5.53
N ALA A 74 1.19 12.14 -5.20
CA ALA A 74 1.05 13.21 -6.18
C ALA A 74 2.35 13.37 -6.98
N ALA A 75 3.49 13.36 -6.30
CA ALA A 75 4.82 13.42 -6.93
C ALA A 75 5.09 12.17 -7.79
N LEU A 76 4.72 10.97 -7.31
CA LEU A 76 4.86 9.72 -8.07
C LEU A 76 4.01 9.74 -9.36
N ARG A 77 2.79 10.28 -9.30
CA ARG A 77 1.94 10.45 -10.48
C ARG A 77 2.57 11.41 -11.49
N LEU A 78 3.02 12.59 -11.05
CA LEU A 78 3.69 13.53 -11.94
C LEU A 78 4.97 12.92 -12.53
N TRP A 79 5.78 12.24 -11.72
CA TRP A 79 6.99 11.56 -12.17
C TRP A 79 6.70 10.52 -13.25
N ALA A 80 5.64 9.72 -13.07
CA ALA A 80 5.22 8.72 -14.06
C ALA A 80 4.75 9.37 -15.37
N ILE A 81 3.99 10.46 -15.30
CA ILE A 81 3.56 11.24 -16.47
C ILE A 81 4.79 11.82 -17.19
N LEU A 82 5.69 12.49 -16.48
CA LEU A 82 6.92 13.05 -17.05
C LEU A 82 7.77 11.97 -17.74
N ARG A 83 7.88 10.78 -17.14
CA ARG A 83 8.58 9.65 -17.77
C ARG A 83 7.89 9.16 -19.05
N ARG A 84 6.56 9.15 -19.09
CA ARG A 84 5.79 8.80 -20.29
C ARG A 84 5.96 9.86 -21.38
N LEU A 85 5.94 11.15 -21.03
CA LEU A 85 6.16 12.25 -21.96
C LEU A 85 7.59 12.26 -22.48
N GLU A 86 8.59 11.99 -21.63
CA GLU A 86 10.00 11.86 -22.03
C GLU A 86 10.18 10.78 -23.11
N ARG A 87 9.52 9.62 -22.95
CA ARG A 87 9.54 8.55 -23.94
C ARG A 87 8.86 8.94 -25.25
N ARG A 88 7.75 9.68 -25.19
CA ARG A 88 7.06 10.19 -26.39
C ARG A 88 7.89 11.25 -27.12
N ALA A 89 8.47 12.20 -26.38
CA ALA A 89 9.42 13.19 -26.92
C ALA A 89 10.69 12.52 -27.49
N SER A 90 11.04 11.33 -27.00
CA SER A 90 12.13 10.51 -27.56
C SER A 90 11.70 9.69 -28.78
N ALA A 91 10.46 9.83 -29.27
CA ALA A 91 10.07 9.35 -30.58
C ALA A 91 10.09 10.52 -31.58
N GLU A 92 10.06 10.22 -32.87
CA GLU A 92 9.85 11.24 -33.90
C GLU A 92 8.42 11.79 -33.76
N MET A 93 8.28 13.12 -33.73
CA MET A 93 7.01 13.79 -33.44
C MET A 93 6.78 14.90 -34.45
N ASP A 94 5.55 14.97 -34.97
CA ASP A 94 5.09 16.13 -35.72
C ASP A 94 4.74 17.30 -34.78
N ALA A 95 4.49 18.47 -35.37
CA ALA A 95 4.14 19.68 -34.62
C ALA A 95 2.81 19.56 -33.83
N GLY A 96 1.89 18.71 -34.28
CA GLY A 96 0.59 18.48 -33.63
C GLY A 96 0.75 17.65 -32.35
N ALA A 97 1.41 16.51 -32.45
CA ALA A 97 1.76 15.63 -31.35
C ALA A 97 2.61 16.36 -30.31
N ARG A 98 3.49 17.29 -30.75
CA ARG A 98 4.26 18.14 -29.84
C ARG A 98 3.35 19.05 -29.01
N ARG A 99 2.38 19.73 -29.62
CA ARG A 99 1.43 20.59 -28.91
C ARG A 99 0.61 19.80 -27.90
N GLU A 100 0.14 18.61 -28.29
CA GLU A 100 -0.59 17.72 -27.39
C GLU A 100 0.26 17.29 -26.18
N LEU A 101 1.54 16.96 -26.41
CA LEU A 101 2.48 16.64 -25.33
C LEU A 101 2.65 17.81 -24.36
N LEU A 102 2.80 19.03 -24.87
CA LEU A 102 2.93 20.24 -24.04
C LEU A 102 1.64 20.55 -23.26
N ASP A 103 0.48 20.35 -23.87
CA ASP A 103 -0.83 20.50 -23.21
C ASP A 103 -1.00 19.46 -22.08
N GLU A 104 -0.62 18.20 -22.33
CA GLU A 104 -0.62 17.14 -21.32
C GLU A 104 0.36 17.46 -20.16
N LEU A 105 1.52 18.04 -20.47
CA LEU A 105 2.52 18.46 -19.48
C LEU A 105 1.98 19.58 -18.56
N VAL A 106 1.42 20.64 -19.13
CA VAL A 106 0.86 21.77 -18.36
C VAL A 106 -0.31 21.30 -17.49
N ALA A 107 -1.19 20.46 -18.04
CA ALA A 107 -2.29 19.87 -17.28
C ALA A 107 -1.79 19.00 -16.11
N ALA A 108 -0.75 18.20 -16.32
CA ALA A 108 -0.17 17.35 -15.28
C ALA A 108 0.47 18.15 -14.14
N ILE A 109 1.21 19.21 -14.47
CA ILE A 109 1.82 20.11 -13.47
C ILE A 109 0.71 20.80 -12.66
N GLY A 110 -0.31 21.33 -13.33
CA GLY A 110 -1.46 21.96 -12.66
C GLY A 110 -2.22 20.99 -11.75
N ALA A 111 -2.44 19.75 -12.20
CA ALA A 111 -3.08 18.71 -11.40
C ALA A 111 -2.25 18.32 -10.17
N TRP A 112 -0.92 18.31 -10.29
CA TRP A 112 -0.01 17.99 -9.20
C TRP A 112 0.01 19.07 -8.12
N GLN A 113 0.09 20.35 -8.49
CA GLN A 113 0.15 21.44 -7.51
C GLN A 113 -1.21 21.81 -6.91
N HIS A 114 -2.30 21.70 -7.68
CA HIS A 114 -3.62 22.17 -7.26
C HIS A 114 -4.68 21.06 -7.11
N GLY A 115 -4.26 19.79 -7.22
CA GLY A 115 -5.15 18.64 -6.99
C GLY A 115 -6.26 18.48 -8.02
N GLY A 116 -6.09 19.01 -9.23
CA GLY A 116 -7.05 18.87 -10.34
C GLY A 116 -8.19 19.89 -10.36
N ARG A 117 -8.18 20.91 -9.48
CA ARG A 117 -8.99 22.12 -9.69
C ARG A 117 -8.28 23.00 -10.72
N ALA A 118 -9.06 23.53 -11.68
CA ALA A 118 -8.55 24.23 -12.86
C ALA A 118 -7.37 25.16 -12.50
N PRO A 119 -6.22 25.00 -13.18
CA PRO A 119 -4.98 25.66 -12.81
C PRO A 119 -5.09 27.15 -13.10
N TRP A 120 -4.95 27.97 -12.07
CA TRP A 120 -4.56 29.36 -12.29
C TRP A 120 -3.05 29.31 -12.52
N ARG A 121 -2.63 29.42 -13.79
CA ARG A 121 -1.20 29.37 -14.21
C ARG A 121 -0.33 30.34 -13.40
N ASP A 122 -0.94 31.42 -12.92
CA ASP A 122 -0.31 32.48 -12.11
C ASP A 122 -0.08 32.10 -10.64
N ARG A 123 -0.57 30.94 -10.18
CA ARG A 123 -0.40 30.44 -8.81
C ARG A 123 0.57 29.29 -8.68
N LEU A 124 1.24 28.93 -9.78
CA LEU A 124 2.31 27.92 -9.73
C LEU A 124 3.48 28.48 -8.90
N ALA A 125 4.09 27.64 -8.06
CA ALA A 125 5.33 28.00 -7.40
C ALA A 125 6.47 28.04 -8.43
N GLU A 126 7.44 28.94 -8.26
CA GLU A 126 8.72 28.83 -8.97
C GLU A 126 9.42 27.51 -8.59
N PRO A 127 10.13 26.82 -9.50
CA PRO A 127 10.45 27.17 -10.90
C PRO A 127 9.37 26.76 -11.92
N TRP A 128 8.28 26.13 -11.48
CA TRP A 128 7.26 25.55 -12.36
C TRP A 128 6.48 26.61 -13.13
N ALA A 129 6.26 27.77 -12.53
CA ALA A 129 5.62 28.92 -13.18
C ALA A 129 6.47 29.46 -14.34
N ALA A 130 7.79 29.56 -14.17
CA ALA A 130 8.70 29.97 -15.24
C ALA A 130 8.65 28.97 -16.42
N TRP A 131 8.66 27.67 -16.12
CA TRP A 131 8.61 26.65 -17.17
C TRP A 131 7.30 26.62 -17.93
N VAL A 132 6.14 26.76 -17.26
CA VAL A 132 4.85 26.82 -17.95
C VAL A 132 4.78 28.06 -18.84
N ARG A 133 5.26 29.21 -18.35
CA ARG A 133 5.36 30.44 -19.16
C ARG A 133 6.23 30.23 -20.40
N GLU A 134 7.37 29.57 -20.26
CA GLU A 134 8.28 29.31 -21.37
C GLU A 134 7.68 28.34 -22.40
N ILE A 135 6.96 27.30 -21.95
CA ILE A 135 6.21 26.40 -22.82
C ILE A 135 5.11 27.16 -23.57
N ASP A 136 4.36 28.02 -22.88
CA ASP A 136 3.34 28.87 -23.50
C ASP A 136 3.97 29.83 -24.53
N HIS A 137 5.12 30.44 -24.23
CA HIS A 137 5.85 31.27 -25.17
C HIS A 137 6.32 30.47 -26.40
N GLY A 138 6.82 29.24 -26.21
CA GLY A 138 7.20 28.36 -27.33
C GLY A 138 6.01 27.95 -28.21
N ARG A 139 4.81 27.81 -27.62
CA ARG A 139 3.56 27.51 -28.35
C ARG A 139 3.15 28.63 -29.30
N PHE A 140 3.35 29.89 -28.92
CA PHE A 140 2.92 31.07 -29.70
C PHE A 140 4.05 31.75 -30.49
N GLY A 141 5.31 31.51 -30.12
CA GLY A 141 6.50 32.18 -30.68
C GLY A 141 7.09 31.54 -31.94
N GLY A 142 6.57 30.41 -32.42
CA GLY A 142 6.97 29.80 -33.69
C GLY A 142 8.39 29.22 -33.76
N ALA A 143 9.18 29.32 -32.70
CA ALA A 143 10.48 28.68 -32.62
C ALA A 143 10.30 27.21 -32.22
N ASP A 144 10.49 26.31 -33.19
CA ASP A 144 10.58 24.88 -32.91
C ASP A 144 11.83 24.63 -32.05
N GLU A 145 11.62 24.49 -30.74
CA GLU A 145 12.70 24.08 -29.85
C GLU A 145 13.17 22.66 -30.26
N PRO A 146 14.48 22.37 -30.33
CA PRO A 146 14.96 21.06 -30.73
C PRO A 146 14.43 19.94 -29.83
N ARG A 147 14.16 18.77 -30.42
CA ARG A 147 13.66 17.58 -29.72
C ARG A 147 14.54 17.22 -28.51
N GLU A 148 15.86 17.30 -28.67
CA GLU A 148 16.85 16.99 -27.63
C GLU A 148 16.70 17.93 -26.42
N THR A 149 16.43 19.22 -26.67
CA THR A 149 16.19 20.22 -25.63
C THR A 149 14.92 19.92 -24.84
N LEU A 150 13.83 19.52 -25.51
CA LEU A 150 12.58 19.11 -24.87
C LEU A 150 12.76 17.87 -23.97
N VAL A 151 13.47 16.84 -24.46
CA VAL A 151 13.75 15.63 -23.68
C VAL A 151 14.58 15.94 -22.43
N GLU A 152 15.63 16.76 -22.57
CA GLU A 152 16.48 17.12 -21.43
C GLU A 152 15.74 18.00 -20.41
N ARG A 153 14.83 18.86 -20.87
CA ARG A 153 13.93 19.63 -20.00
C ARG A 153 13.01 18.70 -19.19
N LEU A 154 12.36 17.73 -19.84
CA LEU A 154 11.51 16.74 -19.16
C LEU A 154 12.30 15.90 -18.13
N ARG A 155 13.56 15.54 -18.45
CA ARG A 155 14.45 14.86 -17.50
C ARG A 155 14.80 15.72 -16.30
N THR A 156 15.04 17.01 -16.52
CA THR A 156 15.36 17.97 -15.45
C THR A 156 14.16 18.18 -14.53
N MET A 157 12.97 18.40 -15.09
CA MET A 157 11.71 18.44 -14.34
C MET A 157 11.52 17.17 -13.50
N ARG A 158 11.72 15.99 -14.10
CA ARG A 158 11.58 14.69 -13.41
C ARG A 158 12.55 14.56 -12.25
N ARG A 159 13.78 15.07 -12.37
CA ARG A 159 14.77 15.11 -11.29
C ARG A 159 14.34 16.06 -10.18
N GLU A 160 13.81 17.24 -10.51
CA GLU A 160 13.36 18.22 -9.52
C GLU A 160 12.15 17.77 -8.71
N VAL A 161 11.17 17.10 -9.34
CA VAL A 161 10.06 16.44 -8.62
C VAL A 161 10.59 15.48 -7.55
N TRP A 162 11.68 14.77 -7.84
CA TRP A 162 12.26 13.81 -6.91
C TRP A 162 13.12 14.45 -5.81
N ARG A 163 13.80 15.55 -6.13
CA ARG A 163 14.60 16.31 -5.15
C ARG A 163 13.76 17.10 -4.15
N GLY A 164 12.45 17.21 -4.37
CA GLY A 164 11.55 17.91 -3.45
C GLY A 164 11.70 19.43 -3.45
N GLN A 165 12.33 20.02 -4.47
CA GLN A 165 12.47 21.48 -4.61
C GLN A 165 11.16 22.16 -5.07
N ALA A 166 10.01 21.67 -4.59
CA ALA A 166 8.69 22.11 -5.04
C ALA A 166 7.67 22.23 -3.91
N THR A 167 8.16 22.58 -2.72
CA THR A 167 7.33 23.09 -1.62
C THR A 167 7.97 24.35 -1.08
#